data_AF-A0A7K2MGR4-F1
#
_entry.id   AF-A0A7K2MGR4-F1
#
_cell.length_a   1.000
_cell.length_b   1.000
_cell.length_c   1.000
_cell.angle_alpha   90.00
_cell.angle_beta   90.00
_cell.angle_gamma   90.00
#
_symmetry.space_group_name_H-M   'P 1'
#
loop_
_entity.id
_entity.type
_entity.pdbx_description
1 polymer ?
#
loop_
_entity_poly.entity_id
_entity_poly.type
_entity_poly.pdbx_seq_one_letter_code
_entity_poly.pdbx_strand_id
1 'polypeptide(L)' 'MTELKRRPLPHDFHPPVPSFTVTSEDVQEGGTLKDAQVYAAGNTSPHLRW' A
#
# COMPACT_ATOMS: atom_id res chain seq x y z
N MET A 1 10.40 15.23 -19.76
CA MET A 1 10.56 14.23 -18.69
C MET A 1 9.47 13.19 -18.89
N THR A 2 9.71 12.18 -19.73
CA THR A 2 8.80 11.04 -19.89
C THR A 2 8.93 10.21 -18.62
N GLU A 3 8.06 10.47 -17.66
CA GLU A 3 7.93 9.66 -16.46
C GLU A 3 7.68 8.22 -16.89
N LEU A 4 8.53 7.28 -16.41
CA LEU A 4 8.42 5.86 -16.72
C LEU A 4 6.95 5.46 -16.58
N LYS A 5 6.39 4.86 -17.64
CA LYS A 5 5.06 4.26 -17.78
C LYS A 5 4.61 3.51 -16.51
N ARG A 6 4.25 4.24 -15.46
CA ARG A 6 3.68 3.71 -14.24
C ARG A 6 2.31 3.23 -14.67
N ARG A 7 2.02 1.94 -14.44
CA ARG A 7 0.64 1.46 -14.63
C ARG A 7 -0.22 2.43 -13.82
N PRO A 8 -1.28 3.01 -14.42
CA PRO A 8 -2.12 3.95 -13.69
C PRO A 8 -2.53 3.29 -12.39
N LEU A 9 -2.40 4.01 -11.29
CA LEU A 9 -2.80 3.49 -10.00
C LEU A 9 -4.29 3.15 -10.13
N PRO A 10 -4.77 2.03 -9.55
CA PRO A 10 -6.16 1.61 -9.74
C PRO A 10 -7.18 2.70 -9.42
N HIS A 11 -6.82 3.62 -8.51
CA HIS A 11 -7.66 4.73 -8.08
C HIS A 11 -7.58 5.98 -8.97
N ASP A 12 -6.64 6.08 -9.93
CA ASP A 12 -6.50 7.24 -10.83
C ASP A 12 -7.73 7.43 -11.74
N PHE A 13 -8.54 6.39 -11.92
CA PHE A 13 -9.75 6.43 -12.76
C PHE A 13 -11.07 6.41 -11.96
N HIS A 14 -11.00 6.53 -10.63
CA HIS A 14 -12.19 6.62 -9.79
C HIS A 14 -12.56 8.08 -9.50
N PRO A 15 -13.82 8.38 -9.14
CA PRO A 15 -14.17 9.69 -8.61
C PRO A 15 -13.28 10.07 -7.42
N PRO A 16 -12.82 11.33 -7.33
CA PRO A 16 -11.97 11.76 -6.23
C PRO A 16 -12.76 11.71 -4.91
N VAL A 17 -12.10 11.24 -3.85
CA VAL A 17 -12.63 11.22 -2.48
C VAL A 17 -11.68 11.98 -1.54
N PRO A 18 -12.17 12.57 -0.43
CA PRO A 18 -11.28 13.17 0.56
C PRO A 18 -10.29 12.15 1.13
N SER A 19 -9.05 12.60 1.33
CA SER A 19 -8.00 11.77 1.94
C SER A 19 -8.05 11.84 3.47
N PHE A 20 -7.51 10.82 4.12
CA PHE A 20 -7.24 10.75 5.55
C PHE A 20 -5.94 9.98 5.81
N THR A 21 -5.36 10.14 6.99
CA THR A 21 -4.10 9.49 7.35
C THR A 21 -4.34 8.01 7.66
N VAL A 22 -3.52 7.14 7.07
CA VAL A 22 -3.43 5.73 7.43
C VAL A 22 -2.00 5.44 7.89
N THR A 23 -1.83 4.79 9.04
CA THR A 23 -0.53 4.36 9.57
C THR A 23 -0.49 2.86 9.84
N SER A 24 0.71 2.29 9.82
CA SER A 24 0.97 0.90 10.12
C SER A 24 2.31 0.77 10.86
N GLU A 25 2.40 -0.19 11.78
CA GLU A 25 3.68 -0.61 12.36
C GLU A 25 4.30 -1.77 11.55
N ASP A 26 3.53 -2.36 10.64
CA ASP A 26 3.86 -3.57 9.89
C ASP A 26 4.31 -3.29 8.46
N VAL A 27 3.73 -2.28 7.80
CA VAL A 27 4.00 -1.96 6.38
C VAL A 27 4.40 -0.51 6.16
N GLN A 28 5.26 -0.28 5.16
CA GLN A 28 5.71 1.03 4.71
C GLN A 28 5.33 1.22 3.23
N GLU A 29 4.84 2.41 2.87
CA GLU A 29 4.50 2.71 1.47
C GLU A 29 5.70 2.50 0.53
N GLY A 30 5.50 1.73 -0.54
CA GLY A 30 6.54 1.38 -1.51
C GLY A 30 7.66 0.47 -0.97
N GLY A 31 7.58 0.05 0.29
CA GLY A 31 8.56 -0.81 0.95
C GLY A 31 8.34 -2.30 0.72
N THR A 32 9.33 -3.10 1.13
CA THR A 32 9.23 -4.56 1.14
C THR A 32 8.42 -5.03 2.35
N LEU A 33 7.54 -6.03 2.15
CA LEU A 33 6.78 -6.64 3.23
C LEU A 33 7.70 -7.42 4.20
N LYS A 34 7.41 -7.35 5.49
CA LYS A 34 8.02 -8.22 6.49
C LYS A 34 7.44 -9.64 6.38
N ASP A 35 8.19 -10.64 6.84
CA ASP A 35 7.79 -12.06 6.78
C ASP A 35 6.42 -12.34 7.41
N ALA A 36 6.04 -11.59 8.45
CA ALA A 36 4.74 -11.72 9.09
C ALA A 36 3.58 -11.59 8.09
N GLN A 37 3.71 -10.73 7.07
CA GLN A 37 2.67 -10.47 6.07
C GLN A 37 2.81 -11.33 4.80
N VAL A 38 3.87 -12.14 4.67
CA VAL A 38 4.11 -12.96 3.48
C VAL A 38 3.38 -14.31 3.61
N TYR A 39 2.70 -14.73 2.54
CA TYR A 39 1.92 -15.98 2.49
C TYR A 39 2.69 -17.22 2.92
N ALA A 40 3.93 -17.38 2.45
CA ALA A 40 4.78 -18.54 2.75
C ALA A 40 5.43 -18.49 4.16
N ALA A 41 5.18 -17.41 4.91
CA ALA A 41 5.72 -17.20 6.25
C ALA A 41 4.56 -16.96 7.23
N GLY A 42 4.40 -15.74 7.76
CA GLY A 42 3.40 -15.49 8.81
C GLY A 42 1.96 -15.46 8.29
N ASN A 43 1.74 -14.95 7.08
CA ASN A 43 0.42 -14.75 6.48
C ASN A 43 -0.60 -14.06 7.41
N THR A 44 -0.16 -13.09 8.20
CA THR A 44 -1.03 -12.28 9.06
C THR A 44 -1.31 -10.92 8.44
N SER A 45 -2.53 -10.41 8.66
CA SER A 45 -2.90 -9.07 8.21
C SER A 45 -2.06 -8.00 8.93
N PRO A 46 -1.69 -6.89 8.25
CA PRO A 46 -0.96 -5.81 8.90
C PRO A 46 -1.84 -5.03 9.87
N HIS A 47 -1.24 -4.50 10.93
CA HIS A 47 -1.80 -3.41 11.72
C HIS A 47 -2.08 -2.22 10.81
N LEU A 48 -3.26 -1.64 10.98
CA LEU A 48 -3.64 -0.42 10.30
C LEU A 48 -4.41 0.44 11.30
N ARG A 49 -4.09 1.74 11.31
CA ARG A 49 -4.80 2.76 12.08
C ARG A 49 -5.13 3.93 11.15
N TRP A 50 -6.35 4.42 11.27
CA TRP A 50 -6.86 5.56 10.52
C TRP A 50 -7.87 6.35 11.34
#